data_AF-A0A9E0RG30-F1
#
_entry.id   AF-A0A9E0RG30-F1
#
_cell.length_a   1.000
_cell.length_b   1.000
_cell.length_c   1.000
_cell.angle_alpha   90.00
_cell.angle_beta   90.00
_cell.angle_gamma   90.00
#
_symmetry.space_group_name_H-M   'P 1'
#
loop_
_entity.id
_entity.type
_entity.pdbx_description
1 polymer ?
#
loop_
_entity_poly.entity_id
_entity_poly.type
_entity_poly.pdbx_seq_one_letter_code
_entity_poly.pdbx_strand_id
1 'polypeptide(L)' 'MTVKQIRAFLIVAQTLSFAQACERLHLSQPALSLSIKALEANLGGALFSRTTRTV' A
#
# COMPACT_ATOMS: atom_id res chain seq x y z
N MET A 1 -1.16 10.83 8.91
CA MET A 1 -1.38 10.70 7.44
C MET A 1 -0.34 11.53 6.70
N THR A 2 0.31 11.00 5.66
CA THR A 2 1.33 11.73 4.86
C THR A 2 1.10 11.59 3.35
N VAL A 3 1.61 12.54 2.55
CA VAL A 3 1.54 12.47 1.08
C VAL A 3 2.19 11.19 0.52
N LYS A 4 3.26 10.71 1.16
CA LYS A 4 3.93 9.45 0.78
C LYS A 4 2.99 8.25 0.93
N GLN A 5 2.20 8.20 2.00
CA GLN A 5 1.22 7.14 2.23
C GLN A 5 0.10 7.17 1.19
N ILE A 6 -0.41 8.36 0.84
CA ILE A 6 -1.45 8.51 -0.19
C ILE A 6 -0.91 8.07 -1.57
N ARG A 7 0.31 8.46 -1.94
CA ARG A 7 0.96 7.97 -3.17
C ARG A 7 1.14 6.47 -3.16
N ALA A 8 1.60 5.91 -2.04
CA ALA A 8 1.75 4.46 -1.89
C ALA A 8 0.42 3.72 -2.12
N PHE A 9 -0.67 4.22 -1.53
CA PHE A 9 -2.01 3.69 -1.74
C PHE A 9 -2.43 3.77 -3.22
N LEU A 10 -2.28 4.93 -3.87
CA LEU A 10 -2.63 5.10 -5.28
C LEU A 10 -1.88 4.13 -6.19
N ILE A 11 -0.58 3.95 -5.97
CA ILE A 11 0.21 3.03 -6.78
C ILE A 11 -0.24 1.57 -6.56
N VAL A 12 -0.47 1.16 -5.31
CA VAL A 12 -0.97 -0.21 -5.03
C VAL A 12 -2.35 -0.44 -5.65
N ALA A 13 -3.24 0.55 -5.58
CA ALA A 13 -4.56 0.47 -6.20
C ALA A 13 -4.50 0.41 -7.74
N GLN A 14 -3.49 1.04 -8.35
CA GLN A 14 -3.29 0.98 -9.80
C GLN A 14 -2.64 -0.33 -10.27
N THR A 15 -1.72 -0.89 -9.49
CA THR A 15 -1.01 -2.12 -9.87
C THR A 15 -1.74 -3.39 -9.44
N LEU A 16 -2.66 -3.30 -8.47
CA LEU A 16 -3.29 -4.44 -7.79
C LEU A 16 -2.27 -5.47 -7.27
N SER A 17 -1.04 -5.01 -7.04
CA SER A 17 0.10 -5.85 -6.68
C SER A 17 1.09 -5.06 -5.85
N PHE A 18 1.31 -5.51 -4.61
CA PHE A 18 2.32 -4.95 -3.73
C PHE A 18 3.74 -5.10 -4.30
N ALA A 19 4.03 -6.21 -5.00
CA ALA A 19 5.34 -6.43 -5.60
C ALA A 19 5.62 -5.39 -6.70
N GLN A 20 4.68 -5.22 -7.64
CA GLN A 20 4.83 -4.21 -8.70
C GLN A 20 4.84 -2.77 -8.15
N ALA A 21 4.05 -2.50 -7.10
CA ALA A 21 4.06 -1.19 -6.45
C ALA A 21 5.40 -0.89 -5.75
N CYS A 22 6.05 -1.91 -5.17
CA CYS A 22 7.37 -1.79 -4.57
C CYS A 22 8.43 -1.41 -5.61
N GLU A 23 8.42 -2.06 -6.77
CA GLU A 23 9.31 -1.74 -7.88
C GLU A 23 9.13 -0.29 -8.34
N ARG A 24 7.88 0.16 -8.53
CA ARG A 24 7.57 1.54 -8.94
C ARG A 24 7.93 2.61 -7.92
N LEU A 25 7.84 2.28 -6.63
CA LEU A 25 8.13 3.21 -5.53
C LEU A 25 9.58 3.12 -5.04
N HIS A 26 10.37 2.18 -5.57
CA HIS A 26 11.70 1.83 -5.07
C HIS A 26 11.70 1.56 -3.56
N LEU A 27 10.70 0.83 -3.08
CA LEU A 27 10.53 0.45 -1.68
C LEU A 27 10.62 -1.07 -1.54
N SER A 28 11.01 -1.53 -0.35
CA SER A 28 10.83 -2.93 0.01
C SER A 28 9.36 -3.21 0.34
N GLN A 29 8.93 -4.46 0.10
CA GLN A 29 7.57 -4.90 0.43
C GLN A 29 7.16 -4.72 1.90
N PRO A 30 8.06 -4.93 2.90
CA PRO A 30 7.77 -4.58 4.29
C PRO A 30 7.54 -3.08 4.51
N ALA A 31 8.34 -2.22 3.86
CA ALA A 31 8.22 -0.77 3.99
C ALA A 31 6.92 -0.23 3.38
N LEU A 32 6.53 -0.76 2.22
CA LEU A 32 5.25 -0.43 1.58
C LEU A 32 4.07 -0.92 2.44
N SER A 33 4.13 -2.16 2.93
CA SER A 33 3.10 -2.73 3.82
C SER A 33 2.92 -1.92 5.10
N LEU A 34 4.02 -1.46 5.72
CA LEU A 34 3.97 -0.60 6.91
C LEU A 34 3.35 0.77 6.59
N SER A 35 3.70 1.34 5.43
CA SER A 35 3.14 2.63 4.98
C SER A 35 1.63 2.56 4.79
N ILE A 36 1.13 1.49 4.16
CA ILE A 36 -0.32 1.24 3.98
C ILE A 36 -1.00 0.99 5.33
N LYS A 37 -0.47 0.11 6.18
CA LYS A 37 -1.04 -0.14 7.52
C LYS A 37 -1.16 1.13 8.36
N ALA A 38 -0.14 1.98 8.31
CA ALA A 38 -0.18 3.25 9.02
C ALA A 38 -1.26 4.17 8.45
N LEU A 39 -1.49 4.16 7.12
CA LEU A 39 -2.58 4.92 6.50
C LEU A 39 -3.95 4.37 6.92
N GLU A 40 -4.15 3.05 6.88
CA GLU A 40 -5.37 2.37 7.33
C GLU A 40 -5.71 2.72 8.78
N ALA A 41 -4.70 2.71 9.67
CA ALA A 41 -4.88 3.10 11.06
C ALA A 41 -5.27 4.58 11.23
N ASN A 42 -4.75 5.48 10.39
CA ASN A 42 -5.13 6.90 10.43
C ASN A 42 -6.56 7.13 9.92
N LEU A 43 -7.04 6.30 8.98
CA LEU A 43 -8.38 6.40 8.40
C LEU A 43 -9.43 5.58 9.17
N GLY A 44 -9.01 4.73 10.11
CA GLY A 44 -9.89 3.91 10.94
C GLY A 44 -10.43 2.66 10.25
N GLY A 45 -9.81 2.21 9.15
CA GLY A 45 -10.32 1.08 8.38
C GLY A 45 -9.33 0.51 7.37
N ALA A 46 -9.58 -0.73 6.94
CA ALA A 46 -8.79 -1.39 5.91
C ALA A 46 -9.05 -0.73 4.54
N LEU A 47 -7.97 -0.48 3.80
CA LEU A 47 -8.03 0.13 2.46
C LEU A 47 -7.97 -0.92 1.36
N PHE A 48 -7.37 -2.08 1.65
CA PHE A 48 -7.33 -3.20 0.73
C PHE A 48 -7.82 -4.47 1.42
N SER A 49 -8.60 -5.26 0.70
CA SER A 49 -8.99 -6.60 1.12
C SER A 49 -7.87 -7.57 0.76
N ARG A 50 -7.06 -8.00 1.73
CA ARG A 50 -5.99 -8.96 1.47
C ARG A 50 -6.59 -10.30 1.03
N THR A 51 -6.57 -10.62 -0.26
CA THR A 51 -6.81 -11.99 -0.74
C THR A 51 -5.46 -12.67 -1.01
N THR A 52 -5.39 -13.99 -0.82
CA THR A 52 -4.14 -14.78 -0.89
C THR A 52 -3.48 -14.82 -2.28
N ARG A 53 -4.10 -14.21 -3.31
CA ARG A 53 -3.54 -14.13 -4.67
C ARG A 53 -3.55 -12.73 -5.30
N THR A 54 -4.29 -11.77 -4.73
CA THR A 54 -4.48 -10.42 -5.29
C THR A 54 -4.98 -9.48 -4.20
N VAL A 55 -4.59 -8.21 -4.25
CA VAL A 55 -5.27 -7.16 -3.47
C VAL A 55 -6.44 -6.60 -4.24
#